data_AF-A0A161XN38-F1
#
_entry.id   AF-A0A161XN38-F1
#
_cell.length_a   1.000
_cell.length_b   1.000
_cell.length_c   1.000
_cell.angle_alpha   90.00
_cell.angle_beta   90.00
_cell.angle_gamma   90.00
#
_symmetry.space_group_name_H-M   'P 1'
#
loop_
_entity.id
_entity.type
_entity.pdbx_description
1 polymer ?
#
loop_
_entity_poly.entity_id
_entity_poly.type
_entity_poly.pdbx_seq_one_letter_code
_entity_poly.pdbx_strand_id
1 'polypeptide(L)'
;MRKRVIFFAGIILLSAVAYATTNLKDVPVQPTQVSTFDDIDKFRKSLSLELAQNPEKFSIARAAVQLGAFRLQGGFAVCSAKAEIEAKQYVEFSGFMETLSQKQTLASQFNALLDSDAGVTDCQFRVTEVLAKHAQAQ
;
A
#
# COMPACT_ATOMS: atom_id res chain seq x y z
N MET A 1 41.30 45.94 -35.34
CA MET A 1 40.71 45.84 -33.98
C MET A 1 39.18 45.91 -34.07
N ARG A 2 38.49 44.79 -33.81
CA ARG A 2 37.13 44.69 -33.21
C ARG A 2 36.79 43.20 -33.12
N LYS A 3 36.98 42.64 -31.92
CA LYS A 3 36.58 41.28 -31.55
C LYS A 3 35.05 41.26 -31.40
N ARG A 4 34.35 40.31 -32.02
CA ARG A 4 32.98 39.95 -31.66
C ARG A 4 32.93 38.46 -31.38
N VAL A 5 32.68 38.17 -30.11
CA VAL A 5 32.68 36.86 -29.47
C VAL A 5 31.40 36.13 -29.85
N ILE A 6 31.54 34.88 -30.29
CA ILE A 6 30.44 33.96 -30.63
C ILE A 6 29.87 33.43 -29.30
N PHE A 7 28.59 33.68 -29.04
CA PHE A 7 27.86 33.11 -27.91
C PHE A 7 27.58 31.62 -28.18
N PHE A 8 28.33 30.73 -27.53
CA PHE A 8 27.96 29.33 -27.39
C PHE A 8 27.06 29.19 -26.15
N ALA A 9 25.75 28.99 -26.38
CA ALA A 9 24.83 28.56 -25.33
C ALA A 9 25.08 27.06 -25.03
N GLY A 10 26.04 26.79 -24.16
CA GLY A 10 26.29 25.45 -23.62
C GLY A 10 25.23 25.10 -22.58
N ILE A 11 24.43 24.09 -22.87
CA ILE A 11 23.52 23.43 -21.91
C ILE A 11 24.40 22.62 -20.96
N ILE A 12 24.57 23.07 -19.72
CA ILE A 12 25.21 22.27 -18.67
C ILE A 12 24.13 21.41 -18.01
N LEU A 13 24.12 20.12 -18.37
CA LEU A 13 23.47 19.05 -17.61
C LEU A 13 24.20 18.91 -16.26
N LEU A 14 23.60 19.45 -15.19
CA LEU A 14 24.01 19.15 -13.82
C LEU A 14 23.29 17.89 -13.35
N SER A 15 23.92 16.74 -13.61
CA SER A 15 23.65 15.48 -12.91
C SER A 15 24.13 15.61 -11.46
N ALA A 16 23.22 15.92 -10.53
CA ALA A 16 23.52 15.82 -9.11
C ALA A 16 23.23 14.40 -8.62
N VAL A 17 24.24 13.54 -8.65
CA VAL A 17 24.27 12.32 -7.84
C VAL A 17 24.65 12.76 -6.42
N ALA A 18 23.66 12.91 -5.55
CA ALA A 18 23.91 13.13 -4.13
C ALA A 18 23.95 11.77 -3.42
N TYR A 19 25.17 11.32 -3.11
CA TYR A 19 25.42 10.24 -2.18
C TYR A 19 24.97 10.68 -0.77
N ALA A 20 24.16 9.83 -0.14
CA ALA A 20 23.65 10.04 1.21
C ALA A 20 24.77 9.84 2.25
N THR A 21 24.94 10.82 3.15
CA THR A 21 25.50 10.58 4.49
C THR A 21 24.80 11.46 5.53
N THR A 22 24.02 10.79 6.39
CA THR A 22 23.77 11.09 7.81
C THR A 22 23.39 12.52 8.21
N ASN A 23 22.09 12.75 8.34
CA ASN A 23 21.43 13.20 9.57
C ASN A 23 19.91 13.15 9.33
N LEU A 24 19.29 11.97 9.53
CA LEU A 24 17.84 11.80 9.50
C LEU A 24 17.24 12.34 10.82
N LYS A 25 17.38 13.64 11.05
CA LYS A 25 16.47 14.38 11.90
C LYS A 25 15.75 15.36 10.98
N ASP A 26 14.43 15.27 10.97
CA ASP A 26 13.55 16.21 10.30
C ASP A 26 13.46 16.07 8.77
N VAL A 27 13.13 14.86 8.30
CA VAL A 27 12.30 14.78 7.09
C VAL A 27 10.94 15.37 7.49
N PRO A 28 10.48 16.48 6.89
CA PRO A 28 9.14 16.96 7.16
C PRO A 28 8.17 15.87 6.73
N VAL A 29 7.50 15.27 7.72
CA VAL A 29 6.35 14.40 7.49
C VAL A 29 5.35 15.27 6.73
N GLN A 30 5.17 14.98 5.44
CA GLN A 30 4.15 15.64 4.63
C GLN A 30 2.82 15.62 5.40
N PRO A 31 2.02 16.70 5.34
CA PRO A 31 0.81 16.80 6.13
C PRO A 31 -0.03 15.55 5.93
N THR A 32 -0.29 14.87 7.05
CA THR A 32 -1.15 13.69 7.14
C THR A 32 -2.43 13.99 6.37
N GLN A 33 -2.58 13.44 5.17
CA GLN A 33 -3.79 13.66 4.39
C GLN A 33 -4.95 13.01 5.15
N VAL A 34 -5.71 13.84 5.85
CA VAL A 34 -6.90 13.40 6.56
C VAL A 34 -7.87 12.90 5.50
N SER A 35 -8.20 11.63 5.62
CA SER A 35 -9.12 10.92 4.75
C SER A 35 -10.48 10.86 5.41
N THR A 36 -11.53 10.96 4.61
CA THR A 36 -12.90 10.71 5.06
C THR A 36 -13.19 9.21 5.04
N PHE A 37 -14.26 8.79 5.72
CA PHE A 37 -14.76 7.42 5.58
C PHE A 37 -15.15 7.10 4.12
N ASP A 38 -15.68 8.08 3.38
CA ASP A 38 -15.99 7.93 1.96
C ASP A 38 -14.75 7.64 1.11
N ASP A 39 -13.61 8.25 1.42
CA ASP A 39 -12.35 7.99 0.70
C ASP A 39 -11.85 6.57 0.95
N ILE A 40 -11.95 6.12 2.21
CA ILE A 40 -11.59 4.75 2.60
C ILE A 40 -12.52 3.75 1.93
N ASP A 41 -13.82 4.02 1.88
CA ASP A 41 -14.79 3.12 1.26
C ASP A 41 -14.64 3.08 -0.27
N LYS A 42 -14.31 4.20 -0.91
CA LYS A 42 -13.92 4.23 -2.34
C LYS A 42 -12.69 3.38 -2.57
N PHE A 43 -11.67 3.52 -1.74
CA PHE A 43 -10.46 2.70 -1.81
C PHE A 43 -10.80 1.21 -1.67
N ARG A 44 -11.56 0.82 -0.64
CA ARG A 44 -12.00 -0.58 -0.42
C ARG A 44 -12.73 -1.15 -1.64
N LYS A 45 -13.69 -0.41 -2.21
CA LYS A 45 -14.41 -0.83 -3.42
C LYS A 45 -13.48 -0.99 -4.63
N SER A 46 -12.45 -0.15 -4.73
CA SER A 46 -11.47 -0.23 -5.82
C SER A 46 -10.62 -1.50 -5.78
N LEU A 47 -10.40 -2.11 -4.60
CA LEU A 47 -9.58 -3.31 -4.45
C LEU A 47 -10.17 -4.51 -5.20
N SER A 48 -11.48 -4.73 -5.07
CA SER A 48 -12.16 -5.83 -5.76
C SER A 48 -12.22 -5.60 -7.27
N LEU A 49 -12.35 -4.34 -7.70
CA LEU A 49 -12.27 -3.97 -9.11
C LEU A 49 -10.86 -4.22 -9.67
N GLU A 50 -9.82 -3.84 -8.92
CA GLU A 50 -8.43 -4.08 -9.31
C GLU A 50 -8.12 -5.57 -9.41
N LEU A 51 -8.53 -6.38 -8.42
CA LEU A 51 -8.39 -7.83 -8.46
C LEU A 51 -9.11 -8.44 -9.66
N ALA A 52 -10.31 -7.95 -10.01
CA ALA A 52 -11.06 -8.44 -11.15
C ALA A 52 -10.42 -8.07 -12.50
N GLN A 53 -9.90 -6.85 -12.63
CA GLN A 53 -9.34 -6.34 -13.89
C GLN A 53 -7.88 -6.74 -14.12
N ASN A 54 -7.09 -6.84 -13.06
CA ASN A 54 -5.65 -7.08 -13.13
C ASN A 54 -5.19 -8.09 -12.05
N PRO A 55 -5.72 -9.32 -12.02
CA PRO A 55 -5.49 -10.28 -10.95
C PRO A 55 -4.01 -10.62 -10.73
N GLU A 56 -3.20 -10.64 -11.81
CA GLU A 56 -1.76 -10.91 -11.76
C GLU A 56 -0.91 -9.77 -11.16
N LYS A 57 -1.46 -8.54 -11.16
CA LYS A 57 -0.78 -7.36 -10.60
C LYS A 57 -1.29 -6.98 -9.21
N PHE A 58 -2.42 -7.57 -8.80
CA PHE A 58 -3.01 -7.30 -7.50
C PHE A 58 -2.12 -7.85 -6.39
N SER A 59 -1.89 -7.05 -5.35
CA SER A 59 -1.08 -7.44 -4.20
C SER A 59 -1.77 -7.04 -2.89
N ILE A 60 -2.05 -8.02 -2.04
CA ILE A 60 -2.62 -7.82 -0.70
C ILE A 60 -1.68 -6.95 0.14
N ALA A 61 -0.38 -7.25 0.12
CA ALA A 61 0.62 -6.50 0.87
C ALA A 61 0.67 -5.02 0.43
N ARG A 62 0.68 -4.75 -0.88
CA ARG A 62 0.67 -3.36 -1.39
C ARG A 62 -0.62 -2.63 -1.02
N ALA A 63 -1.77 -3.28 -1.17
CA ALA A 63 -3.06 -2.72 -0.77
C ALA A 63 -3.11 -2.43 0.73
N ALA A 64 -2.52 -3.29 1.57
CA ALA A 64 -2.43 -3.09 3.01
C ALA A 64 -1.56 -1.90 3.39
N VAL A 65 -0.44 -1.69 2.69
CA VAL A 65 0.41 -0.49 2.86
C VAL A 65 -0.37 0.78 2.51
N GLN A 66 -1.11 0.76 1.40
CA GLN A 66 -1.96 1.89 0.99
C GLN A 66 -3.07 2.15 2.02
N LEU A 67 -3.75 1.12 2.49
CA LEU A 67 -4.77 1.23 3.56
C LEU A 67 -4.16 1.80 4.84
N GLY A 68 -2.97 1.32 5.21
CA GLY A 68 -2.22 1.77 6.37
C GLY A 68 -1.70 3.20 6.28
N ALA A 69 -1.81 3.87 5.12
CA ALA A 69 -1.52 5.29 4.95
C ALA A 69 -2.74 6.18 5.26
N PHE A 70 -3.96 5.65 5.23
CA PHE A 70 -5.17 6.42 5.54
C PHE A 70 -5.20 6.83 7.02
N ARG A 71 -5.56 8.09 7.27
CA ARG A 71 -5.70 8.66 8.61
C ARG A 71 -7.02 9.41 8.67
N LEU A 72 -7.83 9.12 9.69
CA LEU A 72 -9.09 9.83 9.94
C LEU A 72 -8.83 11.18 10.62
N GLN A 73 -9.89 11.97 10.75
CA GLN A 73 -9.84 13.23 11.52
C GLN A 73 -9.29 12.97 12.93
N GLY A 74 -8.36 13.81 13.38
CA GLY A 74 -7.64 13.59 14.65
C GLY A 74 -6.40 12.70 14.51
N GLY A 75 -6.06 12.24 13.31
CA GLY A 75 -4.83 11.49 13.03
C GLY A 75 -4.93 9.99 13.36
N PHE A 76 -6.12 9.48 13.66
CA PHE A 76 -6.32 8.06 13.95
C PHE A 76 -6.04 7.19 12.72
N ALA A 77 -5.26 6.13 12.92
CA ALA A 77 -5.00 5.15 11.87
C ALA A 77 -6.24 4.28 11.63
N VAL A 78 -6.50 3.98 10.35
CA VAL A 78 -7.61 3.08 9.95
C VAL A 78 -7.32 1.63 10.31
N CYS A 79 -6.05 1.25 10.28
CA CYS A 79 -5.55 -0.06 10.66
C CYS A 79 -4.08 0.05 11.09
N SER A 80 -3.59 -0.98 11.76
CA SER A 80 -2.17 -1.10 12.10
C SER A 80 -1.41 -1.92 11.07
N ALA A 81 -0.35 -1.34 10.49
CA ALA A 81 0.56 -2.05 9.60
C ALA A 81 1.64 -2.86 10.34
N LYS A 82 1.65 -2.82 11.68
CA LYS A 82 2.68 -3.46 12.52
C LYS A 82 2.11 -4.45 13.53
N ALA A 83 0.85 -4.27 13.93
CA ALA A 83 0.22 -5.18 14.86
C ALA A 83 -0.27 -6.40 14.09
N GLU A 84 0.23 -7.57 14.49
CA GLU A 84 -0.33 -8.84 14.11
C GLU A 84 -1.78 -8.94 14.60
N ILE A 85 -2.63 -9.62 13.83
CA ILE A 85 -3.99 -9.92 14.24
C ILE A 85 -4.04 -10.93 15.39
N GLU A 86 -5.10 -10.86 16.19
CA GLU A 86 -5.30 -11.80 17.29
C GLU A 86 -5.69 -13.21 16.78
N ALA A 87 -5.51 -14.23 17.61
CA ALA A 87 -5.87 -15.62 17.29
C ALA A 87 -7.31 -15.78 16.77
N LYS A 88 -8.28 -15.03 17.35
CA LYS A 88 -9.68 -15.06 16.88
C LYS A 88 -9.84 -14.56 15.45
N GLN A 89 -9.03 -13.56 15.06
CA GLN A 89 -9.05 -12.99 13.73
C GLN A 89 -8.37 -13.91 12.71
N TYR A 90 -7.42 -14.75 13.13
CA TYR A 90 -6.90 -15.80 12.25
C TYR A 90 -7.97 -16.83 11.84
N VAL A 91 -8.93 -17.12 12.72
CA VAL A 91 -10.08 -17.97 12.37
C VAL A 91 -10.92 -17.29 11.29
N GLU A 92 -11.24 -16.00 11.46
CA GLU A 92 -11.94 -15.23 10.42
C GLU A 92 -11.15 -15.16 9.10
N PHE A 93 -9.83 -14.95 9.21
CA PHE A 93 -8.92 -14.90 8.08
C PHE A 93 -8.91 -16.20 7.27
N SER A 94 -8.93 -17.37 7.93
CA SER A 94 -9.04 -18.65 7.24
C SER A 94 -10.35 -18.78 6.45
N GLY A 95 -11.47 -18.28 6.98
CA GLY A 95 -12.74 -18.26 6.26
C GLY A 95 -12.72 -17.32 5.04
N PHE A 96 -12.01 -16.19 5.15
CA PHE A 96 -11.79 -15.31 4.01
C PHE A 96 -10.92 -15.98 2.93
N MET A 97 -9.85 -16.67 3.33
CA MET A 97 -9.00 -17.44 2.40
C MET A 97 -9.78 -18.53 1.68
N GLU A 98 -10.64 -19.26 2.39
CA GLU A 98 -11.50 -20.28 1.78
C GLU A 98 -12.45 -19.66 0.74
N THR A 99 -13.09 -18.54 1.09
CA THR A 99 -13.96 -17.77 0.17
C THR A 99 -13.20 -17.34 -1.08
N LEU A 100 -11.92 -16.99 -0.94
CA LEU A 100 -11.07 -16.50 -2.02
C LEU A 100 -10.27 -17.61 -2.73
N SER A 101 -10.40 -18.87 -2.31
CA SER A 101 -9.58 -20.00 -2.79
C SER A 101 -9.64 -20.24 -4.29
N GLN A 102 -10.75 -19.87 -4.94
CA GLN A 102 -10.93 -19.98 -6.39
C GLN A 102 -10.07 -18.97 -7.18
N LYS A 103 -9.51 -17.94 -6.52
CA LYS A 103 -8.60 -16.96 -7.11
C LYS A 103 -7.16 -17.45 -6.96
N GLN A 104 -6.70 -18.25 -7.91
CA GLN A 104 -5.36 -18.85 -7.90
C GLN A 104 -4.23 -17.82 -7.67
N THR A 105 -4.40 -16.58 -8.15
CA THR A 105 -3.43 -15.48 -7.99
C THR A 105 -3.23 -15.01 -6.54
N LEU A 106 -4.12 -15.38 -5.62
CA LEU A 106 -4.03 -15.00 -4.20
C LEU A 106 -3.38 -16.09 -3.34
N ALA A 107 -3.36 -17.35 -3.78
CA ALA A 107 -2.86 -18.46 -2.97
C ALA A 107 -1.40 -18.29 -2.54
N SER A 108 -0.53 -17.89 -3.47
CA SER A 108 0.88 -17.61 -3.17
C SER A 108 1.07 -16.44 -2.20
N GLN A 109 0.18 -15.44 -2.28
CA GLN A 109 0.21 -14.28 -1.39
C GLN A 109 -0.22 -14.67 0.02
N PHE A 110 -1.24 -15.52 0.17
CA PHE A 110 -1.65 -16.00 1.49
C PHE A 110 -0.56 -16.83 2.16
N ASN A 111 0.11 -17.72 1.41
CA ASN A 111 1.25 -18.47 1.95
C ASN A 111 2.36 -17.51 2.41
N ALA A 112 2.71 -16.52 1.58
CA ALA A 112 3.72 -15.53 1.96
C ALA A 112 3.34 -14.70 3.20
N LEU A 113 2.04 -14.44 3.41
CA LEU A 113 1.55 -13.76 4.61
C LEU A 113 1.62 -14.64 5.86
N LEU A 114 1.32 -15.92 5.74
CA LEU A 114 1.34 -16.89 6.85
C LEU A 114 2.77 -17.33 7.22
N ASP A 115 3.67 -17.37 6.24
CA ASP A 115 5.09 -17.72 6.42
C ASP A 115 5.94 -16.53 6.95
N SER A 116 5.35 -15.35 7.09
CA SER A 116 6.02 -14.15 7.58
C SER A 116 6.29 -14.22 9.10
N ASP A 117 7.50 -13.88 9.53
CA ASP A 117 7.88 -13.79 10.95
C ASP A 117 7.02 -12.79 11.76
N ALA A 118 6.42 -11.81 11.08
CA ALA A 118 5.56 -10.81 11.70
C ALA A 118 4.08 -11.23 11.75
N GLY A 119 3.73 -12.39 11.19
CA GLY A 119 2.36 -12.84 10.99
C GLY A 119 1.55 -11.94 10.06
N VAL A 120 0.23 -12.12 10.08
CA VAL A 120 -0.73 -11.31 9.32
C VAL A 120 -1.06 -10.04 10.10
N THR A 121 -0.77 -8.89 9.52
CA THR A 121 -1.06 -7.58 10.13
C THR A 121 -2.55 -7.20 10.03
N ASP A 122 -3.01 -6.32 10.92
CA ASP A 122 -4.39 -5.79 10.88
C ASP A 122 -4.73 -5.18 9.50
N CYS A 123 -3.83 -4.41 8.88
CA CYS A 123 -4.11 -3.89 7.53
C CYS A 123 -4.25 -4.98 6.45
N GLN A 124 -3.44 -6.06 6.51
CA GLN A 124 -3.55 -7.18 5.56
C GLN A 124 -4.86 -7.97 5.77
N PHE A 125 -5.24 -8.17 7.03
CA PHE A 125 -6.51 -8.76 7.40
C PHE A 125 -7.69 -7.97 6.85
N ARG A 126 -7.72 -6.64 7.04
CA ARG A 126 -8.82 -5.77 6.55
C ARG A 126 -8.93 -5.74 5.04
N VAL A 127 -7.81 -5.78 4.31
CA VAL A 127 -7.83 -5.91 2.84
C VAL A 127 -8.48 -7.24 2.45
N THR A 128 -8.08 -8.33 3.09
CA THR A 128 -8.60 -9.66 2.79
C THR A 128 -10.09 -9.80 3.12
N GLU A 129 -10.53 -9.22 4.24
CA GLU A 129 -11.93 -9.11 4.63
C GLU A 129 -12.77 -8.44 3.54
N VAL A 130 -12.31 -7.30 3.00
CA VAL A 130 -13.00 -6.56 1.94
C VAL A 130 -13.14 -7.41 0.68
N LEU A 131 -12.06 -8.08 0.26
CA LEU A 131 -12.08 -8.94 -0.92
C LEU A 131 -13.06 -10.11 -0.76
N ALA A 132 -13.06 -10.77 0.40
CA ALA A 132 -13.95 -11.89 0.70
C ALA A 132 -15.43 -11.47 0.72
N LYS A 133 -15.75 -10.34 1.37
CA LYS A 133 -17.13 -9.78 1.37
C LYS A 133 -17.62 -9.47 -0.04
N HIS A 134 -16.75 -8.94 -0.90
CA HIS A 134 -17.10 -8.69 -2.29
C HIS A 134 -17.29 -9.97 -3.11
N ALA A 135 -16.52 -11.04 -2.82
CA ALA A 135 -16.69 -12.32 -3.49
C ALA A 135 -18.00 -13.04 -3.12
N GLN A 136 -18.49 -12.85 -1.89
CA GLN A 136 -19.77 -13.42 -1.42
C GLN A 136 -21.02 -12.69 -1.95
N ALA A 137 -20.85 -11.45 -2.40
CA ALA A 137 -21.94 -10.64 -2.97
C ALA A 137 -22.20 -10.90 -4.46
N GLN A 138 -21.43 -11.80 -5.08
CA GLN A 138 -21.53 -12.23 -6.47
C GLN A 138 -22.15 -13.62 -6.57
#